data_AF-A0A2V5IJ65-F1
#
_entry.id   AF-A0A2V5IJ65-F1
#
_cell.length_a   1.000
_cell.length_b   1.000
_cell.length_c   1.000
_cell.angle_alpha   90.00
_cell.angle_beta   90.00
_cell.angle_gamma   90.00
#
_symmetry.space_group_name_H-M   'P 1'
#
loop_
_entity.id
_entity.type
_entity.pdbx_description
1 polymer ?
#
loop_
_entity_poly.entity_id
_entity_poly.type
_entity_poly.pdbx_seq_one_letter_code
_entity_poly.pdbx_strand_id
1 'polypeptide(L)'
;LATLSAAASTTTINLFQPGEETVPYSDVEASIIGVTGDTTTVAIVCGPSAAASNCALHSPVTITEGPSTFTVSAVITSTTDDAEYTVTLVEDCDITSVTQGASCSISMDYTVAYSGETTSYSTAMEASLPARLMKYSPVTVTAGADKLSSSAAKATGTSSGSSGSSSAENKSDSTTTATGSA
;
A
#
# COMPACT_ATOMS: atom_id res chain seq x y z
N LEU A 1 -2.45 -38.16 10.03
CA LEU A 1 -2.74 -36.71 10.14
C LEU A 1 -2.09 -36.03 8.95
N ALA A 2 -2.87 -35.75 7.90
CA ALA A 2 -2.35 -35.07 6.72
C ALA A 2 -2.26 -33.57 7.04
N THR A 3 -1.04 -33.04 7.12
CA THR A 3 -0.79 -31.61 7.16
C THR A 3 -1.12 -31.05 5.79
N LEU A 4 -2.30 -30.41 5.64
CA LEU A 4 -2.54 -29.50 4.52
C LEU A 4 -1.55 -28.35 4.67
N SER A 5 -0.43 -28.41 3.96
CA SER A 5 0.40 -27.24 3.71
C SER A 5 -0.39 -26.37 2.74
N ALA A 6 -1.23 -25.49 3.25
CA ALA A 6 -1.76 -24.39 2.46
C ALA A 6 -0.53 -23.62 1.95
N ALA A 7 -0.27 -23.66 0.66
CA ALA A 7 0.69 -22.75 0.06
C ALA A 7 0.19 -21.35 0.38
N ALA A 8 0.93 -20.59 1.20
CA ALA A 8 0.60 -19.20 1.45
C ALA A 8 0.61 -18.49 0.09
N SER A 9 -0.57 -18.17 -0.44
CA SER A 9 -0.69 -17.42 -1.68
C SER A 9 -0.27 -15.98 -1.40
N THR A 10 0.99 -15.69 -1.61
CA THR A 10 1.51 -14.33 -1.53
C THR A 10 1.24 -13.60 -2.84
N THR A 11 0.78 -12.36 -2.76
CA THR A 11 0.58 -11.48 -3.91
C THR A 11 1.35 -10.18 -3.67
N THR A 12 1.84 -9.54 -4.73
CA THR A 12 2.45 -8.21 -4.61
C THR A 12 1.45 -7.15 -5.05
N ILE A 13 1.29 -6.11 -4.22
CA ILE A 13 0.54 -4.90 -4.58
C ILE A 13 1.49 -3.70 -4.52
N ASN A 14 1.16 -2.63 -5.24
CA ASN A 14 1.87 -1.37 -5.15
C ASN A 14 1.10 -0.45 -4.21
N LEU A 15 1.69 -0.11 -3.06
CA LEU A 15 1.11 0.87 -2.14
C LEU A 15 1.59 2.26 -2.49
N PHE A 16 0.70 3.23 -2.35
CA PHE A 16 1.04 4.63 -2.49
C PHE A 16 1.99 5.09 -1.37
N GLN A 17 3.04 5.81 -1.75
CA GLN A 17 4.02 6.42 -0.84
C GLN A 17 4.21 7.90 -1.21
N PRO A 18 3.44 8.81 -0.59
CA PRO A 18 3.63 10.22 -0.81
C PRO A 18 4.95 10.69 -0.18
N GLY A 19 5.73 11.50 -0.91
CA GLY A 19 6.86 12.23 -0.35
C GLY A 19 8.20 12.10 -1.08
N GLU A 20 9.21 12.74 -0.50
CA GLU A 20 10.57 12.78 -1.05
C GLU A 20 11.27 11.41 -0.86
N GLU A 21 11.05 10.77 0.28
CA GLU A 21 11.59 9.44 0.61
C GLU A 21 10.59 8.32 0.33
N THR A 22 11.11 7.16 -0.03
CA THR A 22 10.33 5.91 -0.17
C THR A 22 10.81 4.93 0.89
N VAL A 23 9.88 4.42 1.69
CA VAL A 23 10.19 3.45 2.74
C VAL A 23 10.22 2.05 2.13
N PRO A 24 11.35 1.32 2.21
CA PRO A 24 11.40 -0.05 1.73
C PRO A 24 10.53 -0.97 2.60
N TYR A 25 9.74 -1.83 1.95
CA TYR A 25 8.89 -2.81 2.63
C TYR A 25 9.55 -4.19 2.80
N SER A 26 10.88 -4.26 2.83
CA SER A 26 11.63 -5.53 2.90
C SER A 26 11.39 -6.31 4.20
N ASP A 27 11.11 -5.60 5.29
CA ASP A 27 11.01 -6.14 6.64
C ASP A 27 9.57 -6.13 7.18
N VAL A 28 8.58 -5.96 6.30
CA VAL A 28 7.18 -5.93 6.68
C VAL A 28 6.35 -6.88 5.84
N GLU A 29 5.22 -7.29 6.39
CA GLU A 29 4.20 -8.05 5.68
C GLU A 29 2.89 -7.26 5.67
N ALA A 30 2.21 -7.29 4.53
CA ALA A 30 0.91 -6.67 4.36
C ALA A 30 -0.22 -7.70 4.39
N SER A 31 -1.38 -7.26 4.87
CA SER A 31 -2.63 -8.01 4.83
C SER A 31 -3.76 -7.10 4.41
N ILE A 32 -4.59 -7.53 3.47
CA ILE A 32 -5.75 -6.75 3.04
C ILE A 32 -6.89 -6.99 4.03
N ILE A 33 -7.21 -5.96 4.80
CA ILE A 33 -8.20 -6.05 5.86
C ILE A 33 -9.59 -5.63 5.39
N GLY A 34 -9.70 -4.83 4.32
CA GLY A 34 -10.99 -4.47 3.74
C GLY A 34 -10.87 -3.90 2.33
N VAL A 35 -11.97 -3.97 1.60
CA VAL A 35 -12.16 -3.21 0.35
C VAL A 35 -13.59 -2.67 0.36
N THR A 36 -13.73 -1.37 0.15
CA THR A 36 -15.04 -0.68 0.11
C THR A 36 -15.09 0.19 -1.13
N GLY A 37 -15.90 -0.20 -2.12
CA GLY A 37 -15.92 0.49 -3.42
C GLY A 37 -14.55 0.39 -4.12
N ASP A 38 -13.99 1.54 -4.46
CA ASP A 38 -12.66 1.67 -5.09
C ASP A 38 -11.52 1.86 -4.07
N THR A 39 -11.82 1.78 -2.77
CA THR A 39 -10.86 2.00 -1.68
C THR A 39 -10.43 0.68 -1.06
N THR A 40 -9.13 0.44 -0.97
CA THR A 40 -8.53 -0.74 -0.34
C THR A 40 -7.90 -0.35 0.99
N THR A 41 -8.14 -1.16 2.03
CA THR A 41 -7.51 -1.00 3.34
C THR A 41 -6.57 -2.16 3.62
N VAL A 42 -5.32 -1.82 3.93
CA VAL A 42 -4.20 -2.73 4.15
C VAL A 42 -3.66 -2.51 5.56
N ALA A 43 -3.43 -3.59 6.29
CA ALA A 43 -2.66 -3.59 7.53
C ALA A 43 -1.22 -4.04 7.22
N ILE A 44 -0.23 -3.32 7.74
CA ILE A 44 1.18 -3.65 7.64
C ILE A 44 1.69 -3.97 9.04
N VAL A 45 2.38 -5.10 9.16
CA VAL A 45 3.04 -5.55 10.39
C VAL A 45 4.51 -5.81 10.13
N CYS A 46 5.31 -5.82 11.19
CA CYS A 46 6.69 -6.30 11.10
C CYS A 46 6.70 -7.76 10.63
N GLY A 47 7.52 -8.05 9.63
CA GLY A 47 7.69 -9.41 9.13
C GLY A 47 8.36 -10.31 10.17
N PRO A 48 8.21 -11.64 10.05
CA PRO A 48 8.72 -12.59 11.03
C PRO A 48 10.25 -12.58 11.17
N SER A 49 10.95 -12.09 10.15
CA SER A 49 12.41 -11.99 10.10
C SER A 49 12.95 -10.59 10.46
N ALA A 50 12.07 -9.62 10.72
CA ALA A 50 12.46 -8.26 11.02
C ALA A 50 13.09 -8.20 12.43
N ALA A 51 14.29 -7.66 12.53
CA ALA A 51 14.84 -7.31 13.83
C ALA A 51 13.95 -6.22 14.46
N ALA A 52 13.70 -6.29 15.77
CA ALA A 52 12.92 -5.27 16.49
C ALA A 52 13.53 -3.86 16.36
N SER A 53 14.85 -3.76 16.16
CA SER A 53 15.55 -2.51 15.85
C SER A 53 15.20 -1.92 14.48
N ASN A 54 14.69 -2.72 13.55
CA ASN A 54 14.38 -2.34 12.17
C ASN A 54 12.88 -2.10 11.97
N CYS A 55 12.03 -2.60 12.87
CA CYS A 55 10.58 -2.43 12.78
C CYS A 55 10.00 -2.19 14.18
N ALA A 56 9.87 -0.91 14.55
CA ALA A 56 9.41 -0.45 15.86
C ALA A 56 7.89 -0.17 15.92
N LEU A 57 7.10 -0.89 15.12
CA LEU A 57 5.66 -0.72 15.08
C LEU A 57 5.04 -1.24 16.38
N HIS A 58 4.32 -0.37 17.11
CA HIS A 58 3.57 -0.76 18.31
C HIS A 58 2.31 -1.56 17.96
N SER A 59 1.65 -1.11 16.90
CA SER A 59 0.46 -1.73 16.32
C SER A 59 0.61 -1.80 14.80
N PRO A 60 -0.19 -2.63 14.11
CA PRO A 60 -0.20 -2.64 12.65
C PRO A 60 -0.41 -1.23 12.11
N VAL A 61 0.37 -0.82 11.11
CA VAL A 61 0.11 0.39 10.34
C VAL A 61 -1.09 0.11 9.45
N THR A 62 -2.07 1.01 9.43
CA THR A 62 -3.23 0.90 8.55
C THR A 62 -3.09 1.90 7.43
N ILE A 63 -3.16 1.43 6.18
CA ILE A 63 -3.17 2.26 4.98
C ILE A 63 -4.52 2.05 4.29
N THR A 64 -5.18 3.12 3.94
CA THR A 64 -6.41 3.13 3.14
C THR A 64 -6.14 3.93 1.89
N GLU A 65 -6.23 3.31 0.70
CA GLU A 65 -5.94 3.98 -0.56
C GLU A 65 -7.07 3.80 -1.57
N GLY A 66 -7.34 4.85 -2.33
CA GLY A 66 -8.25 4.85 -3.47
C GLY A 66 -7.80 5.87 -4.52
N PRO A 67 -8.54 6.03 -5.63
CA PRO A 67 -8.12 6.91 -6.74
C PRO A 67 -7.93 8.38 -6.37
N SER A 68 -8.61 8.84 -5.31
CA SER A 68 -8.62 10.23 -4.86
C SER A 68 -8.34 10.40 -3.37
N THR A 69 -8.01 9.33 -2.66
CA THR A 69 -7.81 9.37 -1.20
C THR A 69 -6.67 8.46 -0.79
N PHE A 70 -5.88 8.92 0.17
CA PHE A 70 -4.89 8.12 0.86
C PHE A 70 -4.88 8.49 2.32
N THR A 71 -5.00 7.51 3.21
CA THR A 71 -4.88 7.70 4.64
C THR A 71 -3.92 6.68 5.19
N VAL A 72 -2.96 7.11 6.02
CA VAL A 72 -2.12 6.22 6.81
C VAL A 72 -2.28 6.53 8.30
N SER A 73 -2.34 5.49 9.11
CA SER A 73 -2.30 5.57 10.56
C SER A 73 -1.25 4.60 11.09
N ALA A 74 -0.30 5.11 11.86
CA ALA A 74 0.79 4.35 12.45
C ALA A 74 0.95 4.69 13.93
N VAL A 75 1.20 3.68 14.76
CA VAL A 75 1.60 3.87 16.15
C VAL A 75 2.97 3.25 16.33
N ILE A 76 3.94 4.07 16.72
CA ILE A 76 5.33 3.68 16.89
C ILE A 76 5.67 3.86 18.36
N THR A 77 6.27 2.84 18.97
CA THR A 77 6.77 2.93 20.35
C THR A 77 8.25 2.65 20.41
N SER A 78 8.96 3.44 21.21
CA SER A 78 10.36 3.23 21.54
C SER A 78 10.56 3.41 23.04
N THR A 79 11.51 2.67 23.61
CA THR A 79 11.87 2.78 25.02
C THR A 79 13.34 3.18 25.13
N THR A 80 13.62 4.25 25.86
CA THR A 80 14.98 4.75 26.10
C THR A 80 15.08 5.24 27.54
N ASP A 81 16.09 4.79 28.29
CA ASP A 81 16.37 5.25 29.67
C ASP A 81 15.13 5.23 30.60
N ASP A 82 14.40 4.11 30.63
CA ASP A 82 13.15 3.90 31.40
C ASP A 82 11.98 4.84 31.03
N ALA A 83 12.11 5.62 29.95
CA ALA A 83 11.04 6.37 29.33
C ALA A 83 10.47 5.63 28.11
N GLU A 84 9.14 5.50 28.05
CA GLU A 84 8.42 5.02 26.89
C GLU A 84 7.92 6.20 26.05
N TYR A 85 8.27 6.21 24.77
CA TYR A 85 7.88 7.20 23.79
C TYR A 85 6.91 6.54 22.81
N THR A 86 5.69 7.04 22.74
CA THR A 86 4.68 6.64 21.75
C THR A 86 4.44 7.80 20.80
N VAL A 87 4.48 7.53 19.50
CA VAL A 87 4.09 8.47 18.46
C VAL A 87 2.95 7.86 17.66
N THR A 88 1.81 8.54 17.63
CA THR A 88 0.72 8.22 16.72
C THR A 88 0.76 9.20 15.56
N LEU A 89 0.96 8.68 14.36
CA LEU A 89 0.94 9.43 13.12
C LEU A 89 -0.36 9.13 12.39
N VAL A 90 -1.06 10.17 11.95
CA VAL A 90 -2.12 10.08 10.95
C VAL A 90 -1.79 11.07 9.83
N GLU A 91 -1.78 10.58 8.60
CA GLU A 91 -1.69 11.41 7.40
C GLU A 91 -2.90 11.09 6.53
N ASP A 92 -3.63 12.12 6.15
CA ASP A 92 -4.82 12.03 5.31
C ASP A 92 -4.62 12.94 4.10
N CYS A 93 -4.71 12.38 2.91
CA CYS A 93 -4.40 13.03 1.65
C CYS A 93 -5.58 12.96 0.69
N ASP A 94 -6.02 14.12 0.21
CA ASP A 94 -6.90 14.29 -0.92
C ASP A 94 -6.08 14.32 -2.21
N ILE A 95 -6.13 13.23 -2.98
CA ILE A 95 -5.41 13.10 -4.24
C ILE A 95 -6.27 13.68 -5.35
N THR A 96 -5.80 14.77 -5.96
CA THR A 96 -6.47 15.32 -7.15
C THR A 96 -6.24 14.40 -8.36
N SER A 97 -4.99 13.97 -8.52
CA SER A 97 -4.54 12.95 -9.48
C SER A 97 -3.05 12.73 -9.25
N VAL A 98 -2.53 11.54 -9.54
CA VAL A 98 -1.08 11.26 -9.53
C VAL A 98 -0.27 12.19 -10.44
N THR A 99 -0.91 12.84 -11.42
CA THR A 99 -0.28 13.82 -12.32
C THR A 99 -0.44 15.28 -11.89
N GLN A 100 -1.30 15.58 -10.92
CA GLN A 100 -1.53 16.94 -10.42
C GLN A 100 -1.01 17.13 -9.00
N GLY A 101 -0.99 16.08 -8.19
CA GLY A 101 -0.59 16.10 -6.81
C GLY A 101 -1.73 15.81 -5.84
N ALA A 102 -1.46 16.08 -4.56
CA ALA A 102 -2.38 15.90 -3.45
C ALA A 102 -2.24 17.03 -2.42
N SER A 103 -3.27 17.18 -1.60
CA SER A 103 -3.23 17.99 -0.39
C SER A 103 -3.37 17.06 0.80
N CYS A 104 -2.50 17.18 1.80
CA CYS A 104 -2.44 16.28 2.94
C CYS A 104 -2.50 17.04 4.26
N SER A 105 -3.26 16.50 5.20
CA SER A 105 -3.24 16.89 6.60
C SER A 105 -2.51 15.81 7.39
N ILE A 106 -1.52 16.23 8.18
CA ILE A 106 -0.67 15.34 8.97
C ILE A 106 -0.83 15.71 10.43
N SER A 107 -1.30 14.77 11.25
CA SER A 107 -1.37 14.91 12.70
C SER A 107 -0.44 13.92 13.38
N MET A 108 0.27 14.40 14.39
CA MET A 108 1.17 13.60 15.23
C MET A 108 0.83 13.83 16.68
N ASP A 109 0.50 12.75 17.39
CA ASP A 109 0.31 12.73 18.83
C ASP A 109 1.50 12.06 19.48
N TYR A 110 2.13 12.77 20.41
CA TYR A 110 3.29 12.32 21.15
C TYR A 110 2.88 12.06 22.58
N THR A 111 3.23 10.88 23.08
CA THR A 111 3.04 10.50 24.48
C THR A 111 4.36 10.02 25.04
N VAL A 112 4.78 10.63 26.15
CA VAL A 112 5.97 10.23 26.90
C VAL A 112 5.55 9.77 28.27
N ALA A 113 5.87 8.54 28.63
CA ALA A 113 5.64 7.98 29.96
C ALA A 113 7.00 7.74 30.64
N TYR A 114 7.21 8.37 31.79
CA TYR A 114 8.43 8.21 32.58
C TYR A 114 8.08 8.19 34.07
N SER A 115 8.61 7.20 34.80
CA SER A 115 8.39 7.06 36.26
C SER A 115 6.90 7.09 36.69
N GLY A 116 5.99 6.64 35.82
CA GLY A 116 4.54 6.63 36.07
C GLY A 116 3.82 7.95 35.78
N GLU A 117 4.53 9.00 35.36
CA GLU A 117 3.95 10.24 34.85
C GLU A 117 3.86 10.20 33.34
N THR A 118 2.74 10.67 32.79
CA THR A 118 2.50 10.72 31.34
C THR A 118 2.32 12.17 30.90
N THR A 119 3.13 12.60 29.93
CA THR A 119 2.97 13.87 29.23
C THR A 119 2.56 13.60 27.80
N SER A 120 1.62 14.38 27.26
CA SER A 120 1.22 14.27 25.86
C SER A 120 1.11 15.64 25.20
N TYR A 121 1.45 15.69 23.91
CA TYR A 121 1.28 16.88 23.08
C TYR A 121 0.98 16.46 21.64
N SER A 122 0.26 17.33 20.93
CA SER A 122 -0.22 17.07 19.59
C SER A 122 0.24 18.18 18.64
N THR A 123 0.60 17.82 17.41
CA THR A 123 0.91 18.77 16.34
C THR A 123 0.17 18.39 15.07
N ALA A 124 -0.30 19.38 14.33
CA ALA A 124 -0.91 19.17 13.02
C ALA A 124 -0.30 20.14 11.99
N MET A 125 -0.17 19.68 10.75
CA MET A 125 0.34 20.48 9.64
C MET A 125 -0.35 20.09 8.34
N GLU A 126 -0.44 21.05 7.43
CA GLU A 126 -0.95 20.86 6.07
C GLU A 126 0.22 20.87 5.09
N ALA A 127 0.22 19.96 4.14
CA ALA A 127 1.23 19.82 3.10
C ALA A 127 0.57 19.73 1.72
N SER A 128 1.18 20.36 0.72
CA SER A 128 0.82 20.16 -0.68
C SER A 128 1.90 19.36 -1.38
N LEU A 129 1.52 18.22 -1.94
CA LEU A 129 2.41 17.28 -2.59
C LEU A 129 2.30 17.44 -4.12
N PRO A 130 3.36 17.88 -4.81
CA PRO A 130 3.36 17.92 -6.26
C PRO A 130 3.43 16.51 -6.86
N ALA A 131 3.01 16.38 -8.12
CA ALA A 131 2.97 15.12 -8.86
C ALA A 131 4.27 14.27 -8.79
N ARG A 132 5.44 14.90 -8.75
CA ARG A 132 6.73 14.20 -8.64
C ARG A 132 6.89 13.37 -7.35
N LEU A 133 6.10 13.66 -6.33
CA LEU A 133 6.10 12.97 -5.03
C LEU A 133 4.99 11.92 -4.92
N MET A 134 4.19 11.73 -5.98
CA MET A 134 3.15 10.71 -6.04
C MET A 134 3.79 9.36 -6.45
N LYS A 135 4.43 8.67 -5.52
CA LYS A 135 5.20 7.43 -5.79
C LYS A 135 4.46 6.19 -5.30
N TYR A 136 4.90 5.02 -5.77
CA TYR A 136 4.38 3.73 -5.35
C TYR A 136 5.53 2.76 -5.09
N SER A 137 5.36 1.92 -4.07
CA SER A 137 6.34 0.89 -3.69
C SER A 137 5.67 -0.48 -3.60
N PRO A 138 6.30 -1.54 -4.11
CA PRO A 138 5.74 -2.89 -4.02
C PRO A 138 5.81 -3.41 -2.58
N VAL A 139 4.73 -4.02 -2.12
CA VAL A 139 4.65 -4.75 -0.85
C VAL A 139 4.14 -6.16 -1.06
N THR A 140 4.64 -7.10 -0.27
CA THR A 140 4.17 -8.48 -0.25
C THR A 140 2.95 -8.60 0.67
N VAL A 141 1.82 -8.96 0.08
CA VAL A 141 0.58 -9.31 0.77
C VAL A 141 0.59 -10.80 1.07
N THR A 142 0.51 -11.16 2.35
CA THR A 142 0.50 -12.55 2.81
C THR A 142 -0.89 -13.05 3.19
N ALA A 143 -1.87 -12.15 3.33
CA ALA A 143 -3.25 -12.48 3.65
C ALA A 143 -4.28 -11.50 3.06
N GLY A 144 -5.51 -11.97 2.86
CA GLY A 144 -6.64 -11.14 2.44
C GLY A 144 -6.70 -10.80 0.96
N ALA A 145 -5.80 -11.34 0.13
CA ALA A 145 -5.79 -11.12 -1.32
C ALA A 145 -7.12 -11.50 -2.00
N ASP A 146 -7.85 -12.47 -1.47
CA ASP A 146 -9.16 -12.91 -1.96
C ASP A 146 -10.21 -11.78 -1.95
N LYS A 147 -10.04 -10.78 -1.06
CA LYS A 147 -10.95 -9.63 -0.96
C LYS A 147 -10.87 -8.72 -2.19
N LEU A 148 -9.70 -8.64 -2.83
CA LEU A 148 -9.53 -7.89 -4.09
C LEU A 148 -10.28 -8.51 -5.26
N SER A 149 -10.65 -9.81 -5.19
CA SER A 149 -11.43 -10.47 -6.25
C SER A 149 -12.94 -10.25 -6.08
N SER A 150 -13.36 -9.84 -4.87
CA SER A 150 -14.76 -9.57 -4.53
C SER A 150 -15.19 -8.15 -4.89
N SER A 151 -14.22 -7.23 -4.99
CA SER A 151 -14.36 -5.89 -5.56
C SER A 151 -13.65 -5.88 -6.91
N ALA A 152 -14.30 -5.53 -8.02
CA ALA A 152 -13.61 -5.37 -9.30
C ALA A 152 -12.71 -4.09 -9.35
N ALA A 153 -11.92 -3.84 -8.31
CA ALA A 153 -10.97 -2.73 -8.19
C ALA A 153 -9.62 -3.17 -8.76
N LYS A 154 -9.47 -2.83 -10.03
CA LYS A 154 -8.32 -2.98 -10.91
C LYS A 154 -6.97 -2.75 -10.22
N ALA A 155 -6.13 -3.79 -10.21
CA ALA A 155 -4.69 -3.65 -10.04
C ALA A 155 -4.14 -2.70 -11.11
N THR A 156 -3.76 -1.48 -10.75
CA THR A 156 -2.91 -0.64 -11.60
C THR A 156 -1.46 -1.07 -11.43
N GLY A 157 -1.13 -2.19 -12.07
CA GLY A 157 0.22 -2.60 -12.38
C GLY A 157 0.29 -2.91 -13.87
N THR A 158 0.84 -2.00 -14.67
CA THR A 158 1.26 -2.34 -16.03
C THR A 158 2.43 -3.32 -15.92
N SER A 159 2.14 -4.62 -15.95
CA SER A 159 3.13 -5.63 -16.31
C SER A 159 3.13 -5.76 -17.83
N SER A 160 4.20 -5.25 -18.45
CA SER A 160 4.55 -5.58 -19.84
C SER A 160 5.26 -6.93 -19.87
N GLY A 161 4.64 -7.89 -20.57
CA GLY A 161 5.23 -9.10 -21.20
C GLY A 161 5.53 -10.28 -20.26
N SER A 162 5.41 -11.56 -20.64
CA SER A 162 4.87 -12.27 -21.80
C SER A 162 4.95 -13.77 -21.46
N SER A 163 3.97 -14.58 -21.91
CA SER A 163 4.16 -15.87 -22.64
C SER A 163 3.28 -17.05 -22.19
N GLY A 164 2.47 -17.53 -23.15
CA GLY A 164 2.09 -18.94 -23.38
C GLY A 164 0.81 -19.44 -22.70
N SER A 165 -0.14 -20.14 -23.33
CA SER A 165 -0.26 -20.65 -24.71
C SER A 165 -1.67 -21.23 -24.93
N SER A 166 -2.14 -21.17 -26.19
CA SER A 166 -3.13 -22.05 -26.88
C SER A 166 -4.61 -21.99 -26.45
N SER A 167 -5.55 -21.70 -27.35
CA SER A 167 -5.89 -22.56 -28.49
C SER A 167 -6.46 -21.81 -29.70
N ALA A 168 -6.35 -22.49 -30.85
CA ALA A 168 -6.54 -22.04 -32.22
C ALA A 168 -7.95 -21.59 -32.61
N GLU A 169 -8.04 -20.65 -33.55
CA GLU A 169 -8.64 -20.88 -34.88
C GLU A 169 -8.20 -19.78 -35.86
N ASN A 170 -7.45 -20.18 -36.88
CA ASN A 170 -6.91 -19.32 -37.91
C ASN A 170 -7.82 -19.44 -39.14
N LYS A 171 -8.43 -18.34 -39.59
CA LYS A 171 -8.43 -17.83 -40.99
C LYS A 171 -9.46 -16.70 -41.17
N SER A 172 -9.02 -15.45 -41.05
CA SER A 172 -9.67 -14.31 -41.68
C SER A 172 -8.82 -13.89 -42.87
N ASP A 173 -9.30 -14.17 -44.07
CA ASP A 173 -8.77 -13.63 -45.33
C ASP A 173 -9.62 -12.41 -45.67
N SER A 174 -9.01 -11.22 -45.66
CA SER A 174 -9.63 -9.99 -46.14
C SER A 174 -8.58 -9.16 -46.86
N THR A 175 -8.67 -9.10 -48.18
CA THR A 175 -8.04 -8.06 -48.99
C THR A 175 -9.01 -7.64 -50.08
N THR A 176 -9.42 -6.37 -50.02
CA THR A 176 -10.39 -5.74 -50.92
C THR A 176 -9.65 -4.96 -52.01
N THR A 177 -9.93 -5.34 -53.27
CA THR A 177 -9.90 -4.60 -54.57
C THR A 177 -8.68 -3.80 -55.04
N ALA A 178 -8.25 -4.10 -56.28
CA ALA A 178 -7.84 -3.10 -57.27
C ALA A 178 -8.22 -3.53 -58.71
N THR A 179 -8.60 -2.52 -59.49
CA THR A 179 -9.22 -2.39 -60.82
C THR A 179 -8.58 -3.12 -62.02
N GLY A 180 -9.41 -3.52 -62.98
CA GLY A 180 -9.00 -3.77 -64.37
C GLY A 180 -10.19 -3.81 -65.35
N SER A 181 -10.27 -2.82 -66.25
CA SER A 181 -11.14 -2.82 -67.44
C SER A 181 -10.33 -3.24 -68.66
N ALA A 182 -10.88 -4.15 -69.47
CA ALA A 182 -10.70 -4.27 -70.92
C ALA A 182 -11.86 -5.09 -71.49
#